data_AF-A0A3B8PMZ7-F1
#
_entry.id   AF-A0A3B8PMZ7-F1
#
_cell.length_a   1.000
_cell.length_b   1.000
_cell.length_c   1.000
_cell.angle_alpha   90.00
_cell.angle_beta   90.00
_cell.angle_gamma   90.00
#
_symmetry.space_group_name_H-M   'P 1'
#
loop_
_entity.id
_entity.type
_entity.pdbx_description
1 polymer ?
#
loop_
_entity_poly.entity_id
_entity_poly.type
_entity_poly.pdbx_seq_one_letter_code
_entity_poly.pdbx_strand_id
1 'polypeptide(L)'
;VQGTLNDDSDTDRSWILEAAIPLANFAKVAKHTPPHDGDVWHLNLNRLGGETNPQYSQWSPGKTKTPEFHAPRYFGRVVFSTKLVRK
;
A
#
# COMPACT_ATOMS: atom_id res chain seq x y z
N VAL A 1 11.16 4.47 -14.27
CA VAL A 1 11.63 5.76 -13.73
C VAL A 1 11.93 6.70 -14.89
N GLN A 2 11.66 7.99 -14.74
CA GLN A 2 12.07 9.06 -15.65
C GLN A 2 13.24 9.81 -15.00
N GLY A 3 14.44 9.26 -15.18
CA GLY A 3 15.70 9.66 -14.54
C GLY A 3 16.56 8.40 -14.30
N THR A 4 17.26 8.30 -13.17
CA THR A 4 18.20 7.22 -12.87
C THR A 4 17.69 6.35 -11.71
N LEU A 5 17.96 5.04 -11.77
CA LEU A 5 17.49 4.12 -10.74
C LEU A 5 18.51 4.03 -9.61
N ASN A 6 18.07 4.32 -8.38
CA ASN A 6 18.88 4.22 -7.15
C ASN A 6 20.14 5.10 -7.14
N ASP A 7 20.06 6.30 -7.72
CA ASP A 7 21.12 7.32 -7.64
C ASP A 7 20.59 8.54 -6.88
N ASP A 8 20.99 8.67 -5.62
CA ASP A 8 20.56 9.77 -4.75
C ASP A 8 21.31 11.09 -5.04
N SER A 9 22.24 11.10 -6.01
CA SER A 9 22.99 12.31 -6.41
C SER A 9 22.25 13.21 -7.40
N ASP A 10 21.16 12.73 -8.00
CA ASP A 10 20.37 13.50 -8.97
C ASP A 10 18.88 13.67 -8.56
N THR A 11 18.02 14.04 -9.50
CA THR A 11 16.58 14.21 -9.26
C THR A 11 15.76 13.67 -10.43
N ASP A 12 15.00 12.61 -10.16
CA ASP A 12 14.02 12.06 -11.09
C ASP A 12 12.82 12.98 -11.31
N ARG A 13 12.25 12.93 -12.53
CA ARG A 13 10.97 13.59 -12.84
C ARG A 13 9.77 12.83 -12.28
N SER A 14 9.76 11.51 -12.44
CA SER A 14 8.67 10.64 -11.99
C SER A 14 9.04 9.15 -12.04
N TRP A 15 8.29 8.33 -11.33
CA TRP A 15 8.30 6.88 -11.52
C TRP A 15 6.92 6.29 -11.24
N ILE A 16 6.67 5.10 -11.76
CA ILE A 16 5.46 4.31 -11.55
C ILE A 16 5.90 2.92 -11.10
N LEU A 17 5.23 2.37 -10.09
CA LEU A 17 5.35 0.99 -9.67
C LEU A 17 3.99 0.32 -9.80
N GLU A 18 3.98 -0.84 -10.44
CA GLU A 18 2.83 -1.72 -10.55
C GLU A 18 3.18 -3.04 -9.85
N ALA A 19 2.25 -3.56 -9.05
CA ALA A 19 2.46 -4.79 -8.30
C ALA A 19 1.22 -5.68 -8.36
N ALA A 20 1.44 -6.98 -8.51
CA ALA A 20 0.43 -8.01 -8.37
C ALA A 20 0.78 -8.90 -7.18
N ILE A 21 -0.08 -8.93 -6.15
CA ILE A 21 0.11 -9.76 -4.97
C ILE A 21 -0.88 -10.93 -5.05
N PRO A 22 -0.41 -12.18 -5.23
CA PRO A 22 -1.30 -13.33 -5.34
C PRO A 22 -2.14 -13.53 -4.08
N LEU A 23 -3.47 -13.63 -4.23
CA LEU A 23 -4.38 -13.87 -3.11
C LEU A 23 -4.09 -15.21 -2.41
N ALA A 24 -3.60 -16.21 -3.15
CA ALA A 24 -3.21 -17.52 -2.63
C ALA A 24 -2.15 -17.45 -1.51
N ASN A 25 -1.33 -16.39 -1.47
CA ASN A 25 -0.32 -16.20 -0.41
C ASN A 25 -0.96 -16.03 0.98
N PHE A 26 -2.25 -15.69 1.04
CA PHE A 26 -2.98 -15.46 2.30
C PHE A 26 -3.87 -16.62 2.70
N ALA A 27 -3.89 -17.74 1.97
CA ALA A 27 -4.83 -18.84 2.18
C ALA A 27 -4.83 -19.45 3.60
N LYS A 28 -3.73 -19.31 4.35
CA LYS A 28 -3.61 -19.80 5.74
C LYS A 28 -4.21 -18.87 6.80
N VAL A 29 -4.45 -17.60 6.46
CA VAL A 29 -4.81 -16.54 7.43
C VAL A 29 -6.03 -15.73 7.03
N ALA A 30 -6.33 -15.65 5.73
CA ALA A 30 -7.52 -15.00 5.23
C ALA A 30 -8.76 -15.86 5.51
N LYS A 31 -9.89 -15.20 5.80
CA LYS A 31 -11.16 -15.88 6.02
C LYS A 31 -11.62 -16.67 4.78
N HIS A 32 -11.45 -16.07 3.60
CA HIS A 32 -11.70 -16.71 2.30
C HIS A 32 -10.58 -16.37 1.34
N THR A 33 -10.26 -17.29 0.42
CA THR A 33 -9.29 -17.08 -0.66
C THR A 33 -9.78 -17.82 -1.91
N PRO A 34 -10.20 -17.12 -2.98
CA PRO A 34 -10.25 -15.66 -3.10
C PRO A 34 -11.28 -15.02 -2.12
N PRO A 35 -11.17 -13.72 -1.80
CA PRO A 35 -12.17 -13.01 -1.00
C PRO A 35 -13.56 -13.07 -1.66
N HIS A 36 -14.58 -13.21 -0.84
CA HIS A 36 -15.99 -13.15 -1.28
C HIS A 36 -16.48 -11.69 -1.37
N ASP A 37 -17.62 -11.48 -2.03
CA ASP A 37 -18.29 -10.17 -2.03
C ASP A 37 -18.57 -9.72 -0.60
N GLY A 38 -18.17 -8.49 -0.26
CA GLY A 38 -18.30 -7.91 1.07
C GLY A 38 -17.22 -8.29 2.07
N ASP A 39 -16.29 -9.20 1.74
CA ASP A 39 -15.13 -9.44 2.61
C ASP A 39 -14.31 -8.17 2.78
N VAL A 40 -13.80 -7.97 3.99
CA VAL A 40 -13.02 -6.78 4.36
C VAL A 40 -11.62 -7.18 4.72
N TRP A 41 -10.65 -6.62 4.01
CA TRP A 41 -9.24 -6.65 4.42
C TRP A 41 -8.85 -5.30 5.00
N HIS A 42 -7.98 -5.34 6.01
CA HIS A 42 -7.38 -4.15 6.60
C HIS A 42 -5.95 -4.04 6.07
N LEU A 43 -5.65 -2.96 5.35
CA LEU A 43 -4.31 -2.71 4.82
C LEU A 43 -4.00 -1.22 4.73
N ASN A 44 -2.75 -0.91 4.46
CA ASN A 44 -2.33 0.45 4.11
C ASN A 44 -1.37 0.41 2.91
N LEU A 45 -1.26 1.54 2.20
CA LEU A 45 -0.29 1.75 1.14
C LEU A 45 0.59 2.92 1.58
N ASN A 46 1.90 2.69 1.70
CA ASN A 46 2.82 3.65 2.28
C ASN A 46 3.90 4.05 1.27
N ARG A 47 4.30 5.32 1.28
CA ARG A 47 5.53 5.82 0.65
C ARG A 47 6.43 6.32 1.77
N LEU A 48 7.58 5.67 1.92
CA LEU A 48 8.50 5.93 3.01
C LEU A 48 9.96 5.76 2.57
N GLY A 49 10.88 6.35 3.34
CA GLY A 49 12.31 6.26 3.10
C GLY A 49 12.86 7.46 2.33
N GLY A 50 14.01 7.27 1.67
CA GLY A 50 14.81 8.32 1.04
C GLY A 50 15.87 8.86 2.00
N GLU A 51 17.14 8.77 1.61
CA GLU A 51 18.26 9.28 2.40
C GLU A 51 18.36 10.80 2.26
N THR A 52 18.32 11.31 1.03
CA THR A 52 18.41 12.75 0.71
C THR A 52 17.07 13.47 0.66
N ASN A 53 15.96 12.72 0.53
CA ASN A 53 14.59 13.25 0.46
C ASN A 53 13.62 12.37 1.28
N PRO A 54 13.68 12.44 2.62
CA PRO A 54 12.91 11.57 3.49
C PRO A 54 11.40 11.83 3.35
N GLN A 55 10.65 10.75 3.17
CA GLN A 55 9.20 10.79 2.95
C GLN A 55 8.49 9.89 3.95
N TYR A 56 7.31 10.32 4.36
CA TYR A 56 6.44 9.56 5.26
C TYR A 56 4.98 9.84 4.88
N SER A 57 4.39 8.99 4.05
CA SER A 57 3.00 9.13 3.59
C SER A 57 2.28 7.79 3.62
N GLN A 58 1.00 7.83 3.97
CA GLN A 58 0.14 6.66 4.09
C GLN A 58 -1.21 6.96 3.45
N TRP A 59 -1.83 5.98 2.79
CA TRP A 59 -3.17 6.12 2.24
C TRP A 59 -4.22 6.33 3.34
N SER A 60 -4.25 5.44 4.33
CA SER A 60 -5.05 5.63 5.53
C SER A 60 -4.19 6.30 6.62
N PRO A 61 -4.58 7.48 7.14
CA PRO A 61 -3.75 8.24 8.06
C PRO A 61 -3.71 7.60 9.46
N GLY A 62 -2.51 7.44 10.01
CA GLY A 62 -2.30 7.13 11.43
C GLY A 62 -2.57 8.34 12.34
N LYS A 63 -2.66 8.10 13.65
CA LYS A 63 -2.76 9.16 14.69
C LYS A 63 -1.64 9.07 15.74
N THR A 64 -0.53 8.44 15.37
CA THR A 64 0.64 8.29 16.25
C THR A 64 1.43 9.60 16.34
N LYS A 65 2.18 9.78 17.43
CA LYS A 65 3.02 10.98 17.65
C LYS A 65 4.16 11.10 16.64
N THR A 66 4.71 9.96 16.22
CA THR A 66 5.75 9.83 15.19
C THR A 66 5.24 8.91 14.07
N PRO A 67 5.81 8.96 12.85
CA PRO A 67 5.46 8.01 11.79
C PRO A 67 5.55 6.56 12.29
N GLU A 68 4.46 5.81 12.15
CA GLU A 68 4.39 4.39 12.52
C GLU A 68 3.57 3.65 11.47
N PHE A 69 4.21 2.68 10.81
CA PHE A 69 3.63 1.94 9.68
C PHE A 69 3.11 0.56 10.09
N HIS A 70 3.53 0.04 11.26
CA HIS A 70 3.09 -1.22 11.84
C HIS A 70 2.06 -1.01 12.95
N ALA A 71 1.06 -0.15 12.68
CA ALA A 71 -0.07 0.08 13.55
C ALA A 71 -1.39 -0.38 12.88
N PRO A 72 -1.73 -1.70 12.94
CA PRO A 72 -2.91 -2.27 12.27
C PRO A 72 -4.23 -1.59 12.62
N ARG A 73 -4.32 -0.97 13.81
CA ARG A 73 -5.49 -0.20 14.27
C ARG A 73 -5.83 1.01 13.39
N TYR A 74 -4.90 1.47 12.56
CA TYR A 74 -5.06 2.59 11.62
C TYR A 74 -5.11 2.15 10.16
N PHE A 75 -5.14 0.84 9.88
CA PHE A 75 -5.24 0.37 8.50
C PHE A 75 -6.61 0.72 7.91
N GLY A 76 -6.59 1.10 6.63
CA GLY A 76 -7.80 1.35 5.87
C GLY A 76 -8.57 0.06 5.61
N ARG A 77 -9.86 0.19 5.33
CA ARG A 77 -10.75 -0.93 5.02
C ARG A 77 -10.88 -1.05 3.50
N VAL A 78 -10.46 -2.18 2.96
CA VAL A 78 -10.69 -2.57 1.56
C VAL A 78 -11.82 -3.58 1.55
N VAL A 79 -12.92 -3.22 0.88
CA VAL A 79 -14.10 -4.09 0.72
C VAL A 79 -14.04 -4.71 -0.66
N PHE A 80 -13.96 -6.03 -0.73
CA PHE A 80 -14.01 -6.74 -2.01
C PHE A 80 -15.44 -6.73 -2.55
N SER A 81 -15.59 -6.50 -3.86
CA SER A 81 -16.89 -6.54 -4.49
C SER A 81 -16.85 -7.20 -5.86
N THR A 82 -17.94 -7.89 -6.16
CA THR A 82 -18.30 -8.41 -7.48
C THR A 82 -18.93 -7.33 -8.37
N LYS A 83 -19.34 -6.19 -7.79
CA LYS A 83 -19.81 -5.04 -8.56
C LYS A 83 -18.62 -4.39 -9.26
N LEU A 84 -18.74 -4.21 -10.56
CA LEU A 84 -17.77 -3.42 -11.32
C LEU A 84 -17.76 -1.99 -10.81
N VAL A 85 -16.57 -1.47 -10.51
CA VAL A 85 -16.38 -0.04 -10.27
C VAL A 85 -16.61 0.66 -11.62
N ARG A 86 -17.66 1.48 -11.70
CA ARG A 86 -17.88 2.33 -12.88
C ARG A 86 -16.73 3.32 -12.98
N LYS A 87 -16.11 3.38 -14.17
CA LYS A 87 -15.11 4.40 -14.51
C LYS A 87 -15.77 5.76 -14.67
#